data_AF-B1YDS3-F1
#
_entry.id   AF-B1YDS3-F1
#
_cell.length_a   1.000
_cell.length_b   1.000
_cell.length_c   1.000
_cell.angle_alpha   90.00
_cell.angle_beta   90.00
_cell.angle_gamma   90.00
#
_symmetry.space_group_name_H-M   'P 1'
#
loop_
_entity.id
_entity.type
_entity.pdbx_description
1 polymer ?
#
loop_
_entity_poly.entity_id
_entity_poly.type
_entity_poly.pdbx_seq_one_letter_code
_entity_poly.pdbx_strand_id
1 'polypeptide(L)' 'MLRVERQGPVARLVYSAGGREAVAVGPMSDLPTLLGLFVAQMAREGFTAEDICSALRKALEELGRPS' A
#
# COMPACT_ATOMS: atom_id res chain seq x y z
N MET A 1 -0.02 9.86 -4.19
CA MET A 1 -0.19 9.00 -5.38
C MET A 1 0.12 7.58 -4.97
N LEU A 2 -0.80 6.64 -5.24
CA LEU A 2 -0.59 5.21 -4.98
C LEU A 2 -0.01 4.55 -6.23
N ARG A 3 0.98 3.67 -6.05
CA ARG A 3 1.46 2.73 -7.07
C ARG A 3 1.41 1.31 -6.50
N VAL A 4 0.89 0.39 -7.29
CA VAL A 4 0.82 -1.05 -6.96
C VAL A 4 1.63 -1.79 -8.01
N GLU A 5 2.74 -2.37 -7.59
CA GLU A 5 3.66 -3.10 -8.46
C GLU A 5 3.56 -4.60 -8.14
N ARG A 6 3.14 -5.42 -9.10
CA ARG A 6 3.07 -6.88 -8.95
C ARG A 6 4.31 -7.53 -9.54
N GLN A 7 5.01 -8.34 -8.75
CA GLN A 7 6.19 -9.10 -9.15
C GLN A 7 5.99 -10.57 -8.77
N GLY A 8 5.25 -11.30 -9.62
CA GLY A 8 4.88 -12.69 -9.35
C GLY A 8 4.06 -12.82 -8.05
N PRO A 9 4.50 -13.60 -7.06
CA PRO A 9 3.76 -13.79 -5.81
C PRO A 9 3.88 -12.61 -4.83
N VAL A 10 4.68 -11.59 -5.15
CA VAL A 10 4.94 -10.43 -4.28
C VAL A 10 4.29 -9.18 -4.87
N ALA A 11 3.74 -8.33 -4.01
CA ALA A 11 3.34 -6.99 -4.38
C ALA A 11 4.12 -5.94 -3.58
N ARG A 12 4.35 -4.80 -4.23
CA ARG A 12 4.94 -3.60 -3.66
C ARG A 12 3.92 -2.45 -3.74
N LEU A 13 3.54 -1.93 -2.58
CA LEU A 13 2.65 -0.79 -2.41
C LEU A 13 3.49 0.44 -2.11
N VAL A 14 3.27 1.51 -2.88
CA VAL A 14 4.01 2.77 -2.72
C VAL A 14 3.01 3.92 -2.66
N TYR A 15 3.06 4.71 -1.59
CA TYR A 15 2.30 5.96 -1.48
C TYR A 15 3.25 7.14 -1.35
N SER A 16 3.14 8.11 -2.27
CA SER A 16 3.94 9.33 -2.24
C SER A 16 3.08 10.59 -2.23
N ALA A 17 3.31 11.51 -1.29
CA ALA A 17 2.68 12.83 -1.28
C ALA A 17 3.51 13.83 -0.47
N GLY A 18 3.59 15.07 -0.95
CA GLY A 18 4.28 16.16 -0.24
C GLY A 18 5.76 15.86 0.06
N GLY A 19 6.49 15.25 -0.89
CA GLY A 19 7.91 14.90 -0.73
C GLY A 19 8.19 13.69 0.18
N ARG A 20 7.16 13.04 0.71
CA ARG A 20 7.26 11.83 1.55
C ARG A 20 6.86 10.60 0.75
N GLU A 21 7.43 9.44 1.09
CA GLU A 21 7.13 8.17 0.45
C GLU A 21 7.07 7.03 1.49
N ALA A 22 5.95 6.30 1.49
CA ALA A 22 5.77 5.07 2.27
C ALA A 22 5.76 3.86 1.32
N VAL A 23 6.54 2.83 1.66
CA VAL A 23 6.70 1.62 0.85
C VAL A 23 6.46 0.39 1.71
N ALA A 24 5.64 -0.54 1.22
CA ALA A 24 5.49 -1.87 1.79
C ALA A 24 5.63 -2.93 0.69
N VAL A 25 6.28 -4.04 1.02
CA VAL A 25 6.51 -5.17 0.13
C VAL A 25 6.14 -6.44 0.88
N GLY A 26 5.41 -7.33 0.22
CA GLY A 26 4.94 -8.55 0.86
C GLY A 26 4.23 -9.50 -0.09
N PRO A 27 4.00 -10.75 0.34
CA PRO A 27 3.37 -11.75 -0.49
C PRO A 27 1.88 -11.46 -0.71
N MET A 28 1.39 -11.66 -1.93
CA MET A 28 -0.03 -11.56 -2.29
C MET A 28 -0.89 -12.65 -1.63
N SER A 29 -0.28 -13.76 -1.20
CA SER A 29 -0.97 -14.81 -0.45
C SER A 29 -1.33 -14.38 0.98
N ASP A 30 -0.69 -13.34 1.50
CA ASP A 30 -0.95 -12.77 2.84
C ASP A 30 -1.18 -11.25 2.73
N LEU A 31 -2.30 -10.92 2.06
CA LEU A 31 -2.76 -9.55 1.92
C LEU A 31 -2.94 -8.82 3.26
N PRO A 32 -3.50 -9.42 4.33
CA PRO A 32 -3.62 -8.76 5.63
C PRO A 32 -2.28 -8.24 6.15
N THR A 33 -1.22 -9.05 6.07
CA THR A 33 0.12 -8.63 6.49
C THR A 33 0.68 -7.52 5.62
N LEU A 34 0.56 -7.62 4.28
CA LEU A 34 1.02 -6.57 3.36
C LEU A 34 0.33 -5.22 3.64
N LEU A 35 -0.99 -5.23 3.82
CA LEU A 35 -1.77 -4.03 4.10
C LEU A 35 -1.45 -3.45 5.48
N GLY A 36 -1.28 -4.30 6.50
CA GLY A 36 -0.85 -3.87 7.84
C GLY A 36 0.52 -3.20 7.82
N LEU A 37 1.49 -3.79 7.10
CA LEU A 37 2.79 -3.17 6.87
C LEU A 37 2.64 -1.82 6.17
N PHE A 38 1.82 -1.72 5.13
CA PHE A 38 1.59 -0.48 4.39
C PHE A 38 1.04 0.64 5.28
N VAL A 39 0.06 0.33 6.14
CA VAL A 39 -0.46 1.28 7.15
C VAL A 39 0.62 1.73 8.11
N ALA A 40 1.41 0.78 8.66
CA ALA A 40 2.48 1.10 9.61
C ALA A 40 3.53 2.03 8.98
N GLN A 41 3.87 1.80 7.72
CA GLN A 41 4.82 2.63 6.96
C GLN A 41 4.23 4.03 6.75
N MET A 42 2.97 4.13 6.32
CA MET A 42 2.33 5.43 6.12
C MET A 42 2.21 6.24 7.42
N ALA A 43 1.85 5.59 8.52
CA ALA A 43 1.77 6.23 9.83
C ALA A 43 3.15 6.75 10.28
N ARG A 44 4.23 5.98 10.04
CA ARG A 44 5.60 6.39 10.37
C ARG A 44 6.04 7.62 9.58
N GLU A 45 5.66 7.72 8.30
CA GLU A 45 5.94 8.91 7.47
C GLU A 45 5.01 10.10 7.79
N GLY A 46 4.11 9.96 8.77
CA GLY A 46 3.22 11.02 9.23
C GLY A 46 2.07 11.33 8.27
N PHE A 47 1.65 10.38 7.45
CA PHE A 47 0.42 10.53 6.66
C PHE A 47 -0.81 10.54 7.59
N THR A 48 -1.83 11.28 7.21
CA THR A 48 -3.05 11.39 8.02
C THR A 48 -3.87 10.10 7.95
N ALA A 49 -4.81 9.94 8.89
CA ALA A 49 -5.76 8.83 8.84
C ALA A 49 -6.58 8.85 7.54
N GLU A 50 -6.91 10.03 7.01
CA GLU A 50 -7.60 10.17 5.73
C GLU A 50 -6.75 9.68 4.56
N ASP A 51 -5.47 10.08 4.52
CA ASP A 51 -4.52 9.60 3.50
C ASP A 51 -4.39 8.07 3.53
N ILE A 52 -4.26 7.50 4.72
CA ILE A 52 -4.13 6.06 4.95
C ILE A 52 -5.39 5.33 4.47
N CYS A 53 -6.58 5.77 4.88
CA CYS A 53 -7.84 5.16 4.47
C CYS A 53 -8.06 5.25 2.95
N SER A 54 -7.74 6.39 2.34
CA SER A 54 -7.81 6.60 0.89
C SER A 54 -6.84 5.69 0.13
N ALA A 55 -5.60 5.57 0.60
CA ALA A 55 -4.58 4.72 0.02
C ALA A 55 -4.94 3.23 0.14
N LEU A 56 -5.42 2.80 1.31
CA LEU A 56 -5.88 1.43 1.55
C LEU A 56 -7.02 1.03 0.63
N ARG A 57 -8.04 1.88 0.49
CA ARG A 57 -9.19 1.61 -0.39
C ARG A 57 -8.72 1.40 -1.83
N LYS A 58 -7.88 2.30 -2.34
CA LYS A 58 -7.33 2.19 -3.71
C LYS A 58 -6.44 0.96 -3.87
N ALA A 59 -5.64 0.62 -2.86
CA ALA A 59 -4.81 -0.58 -2.89
C ALA A 59 -5.68 -1.84 -2.98
N LEU A 60 -6.77 -1.92 -2.20
CA LEU A 60 -7.72 -3.03 -2.27
C LEU A 60 -8.42 -3.13 -3.64
N GLU A 61 -8.83 -2.01 -4.21
CA GLU A 61 -9.45 -1.98 -5.55
C GLU A 61 -8.48 -2.47 -6.63
N GLU A 62 -7.22 -2.02 -6.59
CA GLU A 62 -6.17 -2.44 -7.53
C GLU A 62 -5.78 -3.91 -7.35
N LEU A 63 -5.68 -4.39 -6.11
CA LEU A 63 -5.30 -5.78 -5.80
C LEU A 63 -6.45 -6.78 -6.06
N GLY A 64 -7.70 -6.33 -5.93
CA GLY A 64 -8.91 -7.12 -6.17
C GLY A 64 -9.30 -7.25 -7.65
N ARG A 65 -8.70 -6.45 -8.55
CA ARG A 65 -8.89 -6.63 -9.99
C ARG A 65 -8.15 -7.87 -10.48
N PRO A 66 -8.82 -8.81 -11.20
CA PRO A 66 -8.14 -9.89 -11.87
C PRO A 66 -7.13 -9.31 -12.86
N SER A 67 -5.92 -9.87 -12.86
CA SER A 67 -4.82 -9.47 -13.77
C SER A 67 -5.17 -9.76 -15.22
#